data_AF-A0A7W4HTR5-F1
#
_entry.id   AF-A0A7W4HTR5-F1
#
_cell.length_a   1.000
_cell.length_b   1.000
_cell.length_c   1.000
_cell.angle_alpha   90.00
_cell.angle_beta   90.00
_cell.angle_gamma   90.00
#
_symmetry.space_group_name_H-M   'P 1'
#
loop_
_entity.id
_entity.type
_entity.pdbx_description
1 polymer ?
#
loop_
_entity_poly.entity_id
_entity_poly.type
_entity_poly.pdbx_seq_one_letter_code
_entity_poly.pdbx_strand_id
1 'polypeptide(L)'
;MKKYVYSLVGSVGYFERFLQPQTPEQVAQKVSQAIADPTVLDGNRCFSICVWALPDGIDHPKNLPKDSLADGYYMQCAGSNTGMTMEVRVPDPDNHIAQYPYIHYVIARKPVADKE
;
A
#
# COMPACT_ATOMS: atom_id res chain seq x y z
N MET A 1 17.85 8.38 0.36
CA MET A 1 17.09 7.26 -0.25
C MET A 1 15.70 7.25 0.36
N LYS A 2 14.64 7.20 -0.45
CA LYS A 2 13.26 7.18 0.04
C LYS A 2 12.99 5.87 0.77
N LYS A 3 12.30 5.92 1.90
CA LYS A 3 11.93 4.75 2.70
C LYS A 3 10.42 4.53 2.56
N TYR A 4 9.99 3.28 2.50
CA TYR A 4 8.60 2.89 2.36
C TYR A 4 8.19 1.98 3.50
N VAL A 5 6.89 2.01 3.77
CA VAL A 5 6.24 1.14 4.75
C VAL A 5 5.37 0.19 3.97
N TYR A 6 5.51 -1.10 4.26
CA TYR A 6 4.71 -2.15 3.67
C TYR A 6 3.76 -2.68 4.74
N SER A 7 2.47 -2.75 4.46
CA SER A 7 1.49 -3.21 5.44
C SER A 7 0.54 -4.23 4.84
N LEU A 8 0.15 -5.20 5.67
CA LEU A 8 -0.92 -6.16 5.39
C LEU A 8 -2.12 -5.79 6.24
N VAL A 9 -3.29 -5.76 5.63
CA VAL A 9 -4.57 -5.57 6.33
C VAL A 9 -5.30 -6.89 6.29
N GLY A 10 -5.63 -7.42 7.46
CA GLY A 10 -6.30 -8.71 7.59
C GLY A 10 -7.34 -8.76 8.69
N SER A 11 -7.95 -9.93 8.87
CA SER A 11 -9.01 -10.16 9.85
C SER A 11 -8.52 -10.03 11.30
N VAL A 12 -7.23 -10.25 11.53
CA VAL A 12 -6.57 -10.03 12.83
C VAL A 12 -6.05 -8.59 13.01
N GLY A 13 -6.35 -7.71 12.07
CA GLY A 13 -5.96 -6.30 12.08
C GLY A 13 -4.82 -5.97 11.13
N TYR A 14 -4.14 -4.87 11.46
CA TYR A 14 -3.13 -4.23 10.63
C TYR A 14 -1.71 -4.70 11.02
N PHE A 15 -0.98 -5.27 10.07
CA PHE A 15 0.39 -5.72 10.26
C PHE A 15 1.36 -4.89 9.43
N GLU A 16 2.13 -4.02 10.09
CA GLU A 16 3.18 -3.24 9.44
C GLU A 16 4.51 -3.98 9.39
N ARG A 17 5.15 -3.93 8.23
CA ARG A 17 6.55 -4.30 8.05
C ARG A 17 7.32 -3.12 7.50
N PHE A 18 8.29 -2.68 8.29
CA PHE A 18 9.27 -1.72 7.83
C PHE A 18 10.57 -2.43 7.45
N LEU A 19 10.92 -2.39 6.16
CA LEU A 19 12.12 -3.04 5.64
C LEU A 19 13.29 -2.07 5.67
N GLN A 20 14.45 -2.50 6.15
CA GLN A 20 15.69 -1.75 6.07
C GLN A 20 16.88 -2.71 5.86
N PRO A 21 17.86 -2.37 4.99
CA PRO A 21 17.75 -1.34 3.95
C PRO A 21 16.67 -1.70 2.92
N GLN A 22 16.14 -0.71 2.21
CA GLN A 22 15.13 -0.93 1.16
C GLN A 22 15.38 -0.04 -0.05
N THR A 23 15.20 -0.59 -1.25
CA THR A 23 15.07 0.18 -2.50
C THR A 23 13.62 0.11 -3.02
N PRO A 24 13.19 1.04 -3.89
CA PRO A 24 11.87 0.95 -4.54
C PRO A 24 11.63 -0.40 -5.22
N GLU A 25 12.66 -0.99 -5.83
CA GLU A 25 12.60 -2.27 -6.52
C GLU A 25 12.36 -3.43 -5.54
N GLN A 26 12.99 -3.42 -4.36
CA GLN A 26 12.75 -4.43 -3.33
C GLN A 26 11.33 -4.38 -2.79
N VAL A 27 10.78 -3.17 -2.62
CA VAL A 27 9.39 -2.97 -2.20
C VAL A 27 8.43 -3.46 -3.27
N ALA A 28 8.65 -3.08 -4.54
CA ALA A 28 7.85 -3.54 -5.66
C ALA A 28 7.90 -5.06 -5.83
N GLN A 29 9.08 -5.67 -5.71
CA GLN A 29 9.25 -7.12 -5.77
C GLN A 29 8.45 -7.83 -4.67
N LYS A 30 8.50 -7.32 -3.44
CA LYS A 30 7.74 -7.90 -2.32
C LYS A 30 6.23 -7.81 -2.53
N VAL A 31 5.74 -6.66 -3.01
CA VAL A 31 4.33 -6.49 -3.38
C VAL A 31 3.94 -7.47 -4.48
N SER A 32 4.76 -7.58 -5.54
CA SER A 32 4.52 -8.50 -6.65
C SER A 32 4.47 -9.96 -6.20
N GLN A 33 5.38 -10.39 -5.33
CA GLN A 33 5.40 -11.75 -4.77
C GLN A 33 4.15 -12.01 -3.92
N ALA A 34 3.77 -11.07 -3.06
CA ALA A 34 2.62 -11.20 -2.18
C ALA A 34 1.29 -11.25 -2.96
N ILE A 35 1.15 -10.48 -4.04
CA ILE A 35 -0.05 -10.51 -4.89
C ILE A 35 -0.14 -11.78 -5.72
N ALA A 36 1.00 -12.34 -6.14
CA ALA A 36 1.04 -13.58 -6.91
C ALA A 36 0.77 -14.83 -6.04
N ASP A 37 0.97 -14.74 -4.73
CA ASP A 37 0.70 -15.83 -3.80
C ASP A 37 -0.80 -15.94 -3.49
N PRO A 38 -1.47 -17.04 -3.89
CA PRO A 38 -2.91 -17.23 -3.67
C PRO A 38 -3.31 -17.30 -2.19
N THR A 39 -2.34 -17.47 -1.28
CA THR A 39 -2.58 -17.61 0.16
C THR A 39 -2.49 -16.29 0.91
N VAL A 40 -2.00 -15.22 0.28
CA VAL A 40 -1.82 -13.91 0.92
C VAL A 40 -3.07 -13.06 0.78
N LEU A 41 -3.45 -12.67 -0.44
CA LEU A 41 -4.74 -11.99 -0.67
C LEU A 41 -5.82 -13.06 -0.86
N ASP A 42 -6.16 -13.74 0.23
CA ASP A 42 -7.16 -14.83 0.23
C ASP A 42 -8.60 -14.33 0.47
N GLY A 43 -8.78 -13.02 0.70
CA GLY A 43 -10.08 -12.41 0.96
C GLY A 43 -10.72 -12.81 2.30
N ASN A 44 -10.01 -13.56 3.15
CA ASN A 44 -10.49 -14.04 4.45
C ASN A 44 -9.55 -13.63 5.59
N ARG A 45 -8.28 -14.00 5.50
CA ARG A 45 -7.24 -13.67 6.49
C ARG A 45 -6.54 -12.37 6.15
N CYS A 46 -6.30 -12.10 4.88
CA CYS A 46 -5.72 -10.84 4.44
C CYS A 46 -6.48 -10.30 3.22
N PHE A 47 -6.87 -9.04 3.33
CA PHE A 47 -7.77 -8.34 2.40
C PHE A 47 -7.04 -7.31 1.56
N SER A 48 -5.91 -6.76 2.04
CA SER A 48 -5.12 -5.83 1.24
C SER A 48 -3.66 -5.71 1.66
N ILE A 49 -2.85 -5.28 0.70
CA ILE A 49 -1.47 -4.84 0.86
C ILE A 49 -1.43 -3.33 0.62
N CYS A 50 -0.81 -2.56 1.52
CA CYS A 50 -0.61 -1.13 1.36
C CYS A 50 0.88 -0.78 1.38
N VAL A 51 1.28 0.16 0.53
CA VAL A 51 2.61 0.75 0.51
C VAL A 51 2.48 2.26 0.52
N TRP A 52 3.20 2.92 1.43
CA TRP A 52 3.30 4.37 1.48
C TRP A 52 4.74 4.81 1.75
N ALA A 53 5.07 6.04 1.39
CA ALA A 53 6.44 6.56 1.49
C ALA A 53 6.60 7.42 2.75
N LEU A 54 7.66 7.19 3.53
CA LEU A 54 7.99 8.04 4.66
C LEU A 54 8.37 9.45 4.16
N PRO A 55 7.99 10.51 4.90
CA PRO A 55 8.52 11.85 4.67
C PRO A 55 10.04 11.88 4.76
N ASP A 56 10.64 12.82 4.05
CA ASP A 56 12.09 12.96 4.05
C ASP A 56 12.59 13.35 5.45
N GLY A 57 13.72 12.77 5.87
CA GLY A 57 14.27 12.95 7.22
C GLY A 57 13.66 12.05 8.29
N ILE A 58 12.55 11.35 8.02
CA ILE A 58 11.99 10.35 8.94
C ILE A 58 12.58 8.97 8.65
N ASP A 59 13.17 8.36 9.67
CA ASP A 59 13.92 7.12 9.54
C ASP A 59 13.13 5.86 9.88
N HIS A 60 12.01 5.99 10.61
CA HIS A 60 11.13 4.92 11.05
C HIS A 60 9.66 5.42 11.19
N PRO A 61 8.63 4.61 10.86
CA PRO A 61 7.21 5.02 10.92
C PRO A 61 6.76 5.55 12.28
N LYS A 62 7.24 4.95 13.37
CA LYS A 62 6.97 5.38 14.76
C LYS A 62 7.42 6.81 15.07
N ASN A 63 8.30 7.39 14.26
CA ASN A 63 8.82 8.74 14.43
C ASN A 63 8.00 9.78 13.67
N LEU A 64 6.92 9.36 12.98
CA LEU A 64 5.97 10.30 12.38
C LEU A 64 5.26 11.13 13.46
N PRO A 65 5.04 12.43 13.20
CA PRO A 65 4.11 13.24 14.00
C PRO A 65 2.73 12.58 14.06
N LYS A 66 2.05 12.68 15.21
CA LYS A 66 0.73 12.03 15.41
C LYS A 66 -0.37 12.59 14.52
N ASP A 67 -0.22 13.83 14.08
CA ASP A 67 -1.09 14.58 13.18
C ASP A 67 -0.64 14.49 11.71
N SER A 68 0.40 13.71 11.42
CA SER A 68 0.86 13.47 10.05
C SER A 68 -0.21 12.74 9.24
N LEU A 69 -0.43 13.20 8.01
CA LEU A 69 -1.29 12.54 7.02
C LEU A 69 -0.51 11.62 6.07
N ALA A 70 0.78 11.39 6.33
CA ALA A 70 1.69 10.72 5.40
C ALA A 70 1.28 9.28 5.05
N ASP A 71 0.72 8.55 6.01
CA ASP A 71 0.20 7.19 5.82
C ASP A 71 -1.13 7.16 5.04
N GLY A 72 -1.80 8.30 4.92
CA GLY A 72 -2.95 8.51 4.03
C GLY A 72 -2.61 8.59 2.55
N TYR A 73 -1.33 8.77 2.19
CA TYR A 73 -0.83 8.79 0.80
C TYR A 73 -0.19 7.46 0.43
N TYR A 74 -0.99 6.55 -0.13
CA TYR A 74 -0.59 5.16 -0.33
C TYR A 74 -0.93 4.63 -1.72
N MET A 75 -0.30 3.51 -2.07
CA MET A 75 -0.78 2.56 -3.07
C MET A 75 -1.24 1.29 -2.35
N GLN A 76 -2.42 0.80 -2.67
CA GLN A 76 -3.03 -0.37 -2.06
C GLN A 76 -3.48 -1.36 -3.13
N CYS A 77 -3.24 -2.65 -2.90
CA CYS A 77 -3.84 -3.74 -3.65
C CYS A 77 -4.82 -4.46 -2.72
N ALA A 78 -6.10 -4.50 -3.06
CA ALA A 78 -7.17 -5.03 -2.22
C ALA A 78 -8.01 -6.08 -2.94
N GLY A 79 -8.62 -6.98 -2.18
CA GLY A 79 -9.45 -8.08 -2.69
C GLY A 79 -8.74 -9.42 -2.57
N SER A 80 -8.90 -10.25 -3.60
CA SER A 80 -8.30 -11.59 -3.68
C SER A 80 -7.50 -11.80 -4.95
N ASN A 81 -6.75 -12.91 -5.02
CA ASN A 81 -6.11 -13.36 -6.25
C ASN A 81 -7.09 -13.64 -7.43
N THR A 82 -8.40 -13.78 -7.17
CA THR A 82 -9.45 -13.97 -8.17
C THR A 82 -10.18 -12.69 -8.57
N GLY A 83 -9.98 -11.59 -7.82
CA GLY A 83 -10.61 -10.31 -8.08
C GLY A 83 -9.95 -9.23 -7.23
N MET A 84 -9.12 -8.39 -7.86
CA MET A 84 -8.29 -7.40 -7.18
C MET A 84 -8.52 -5.98 -7.72
N THR A 85 -8.53 -5.00 -6.82
CA THR A 85 -8.46 -3.57 -7.12
C THR A 85 -7.11 -3.01 -6.69
N MET A 86 -6.63 -2.02 -7.41
CA MET A 86 -5.54 -1.16 -6.98
C MET A 86 -6.07 0.22 -6.70
N GLU A 87 -5.77 0.76 -5.52
CA GLU A 87 -6.13 2.10 -5.13
C GLU A 87 -4.88 2.93 -4.91
N VAL A 88 -4.90 4.20 -5.30
CA VAL A 88 -3.78 5.11 -5.09
C VAL A 88 -4.32 6.43 -4.56
N ARG A 89 -3.74 6.90 -3.46
CA ARG A 89 -3.98 8.24 -2.90
C ARG A 89 -2.70 9.05 -3.00
N VAL A 90 -2.77 10.14 -3.76
CA VAL A 90 -1.65 11.07 -3.94
C VAL A 90 -2.00 12.42 -3.32
N PRO A 91 -1.05 13.14 -2.72
CA PRO A 91 -1.30 14.49 -2.21
C PRO A 91 -1.92 15.38 -3.30
N ASP A 92 -2.96 16.12 -2.94
CA ASP A 92 -3.57 17.11 -3.81
C ASP A 92 -2.88 18.48 -3.59
N PRO A 93 -2.14 19.02 -4.58
CA PRO A 93 -1.45 20.30 -4.45
C PRO A 93 -2.39 21.50 -4.28
N ASP A 94 -3.66 21.37 -4.70
CA ASP A 94 -4.61 22.48 -4.72
C ASP A 94 -5.55 22.46 -3.50
N ASN A 95 -5.57 21.35 -2.75
CA ASN A 95 -6.57 21.11 -1.71
C ASN A 95 -5.98 20.68 -0.35
N HIS A 96 -4.87 21.30 0.04
CA HIS A 96 -4.14 20.97 1.26
C HIS A 96 -4.89 21.20 2.59
N ILE A 97 -5.99 21.97 2.58
CA ILE A 97 -6.77 22.30 3.78
C ILE A 97 -8.02 21.42 3.97
N ALA A 98 -8.31 20.53 3.01
CA ALA A 98 -9.42 19.60 3.15
C ALA A 98 -9.15 18.55 4.22
N GLN A 99 -10.23 18.00 4.78
CA GLN A 99 -10.18 16.84 5.67
C GLN A 99 -9.47 15.63 5.02
N TYR A 100 -9.49 15.54 3.69
CA TYR A 100 -8.84 14.51 2.88
C TYR A 100 -8.07 15.18 1.73
N PRO A 101 -6.84 15.66 1.96
CA PRO A 101 -6.08 16.45 0.99
C PRO A 101 -5.35 15.56 -0.04
N TYR A 102 -6.09 14.65 -0.69
CA TYR A 102 -5.56 13.73 -1.69
C TYR A 102 -6.49 13.56 -2.88
N ILE A 103 -5.90 13.22 -4.03
CA ILE A 103 -6.61 12.67 -5.19
C ILE A 103 -6.63 11.15 -5.05
N HIS A 104 -7.81 10.53 -5.18
CA HIS A 104 -8.01 9.09 -5.03
C HIS A 104 -8.33 8.44 -6.37
N TYR A 105 -7.46 7.54 -6.82
CA TYR A 105 -7.62 6.74 -8.02
C TYR A 105 -7.97 5.29 -7.65
N VAL A 106 -8.88 4.68 -8.40
CA VAL A 106 -9.22 3.26 -8.30
C VAL A 106 -9.06 2.61 -9.67
N ILE A 107 -8.26 1.54 -9.72
CA ILE A 107 -7.95 0.77 -10.92
C ILE A 107 -8.39 -0.68 -10.64
N ALA A 108 -9.50 -1.10 -11.24
CA ALA A 108 -9.97 -2.49 -11.13
C ALA A 108 -9.39 -3.34 -12.27
N ARG A 109 -8.72 -4.45 -11.96
CA ARG A 109 -8.24 -5.41 -12.97
C ARG A 109 -9.21 -6.58 -13.05
N LYS A 110 -9.85 -6.78 -14.21
CA LYS A 110 -10.49 -8.08 -14.53
C LYS A 110 -9.40 -9.16 -14.58
N PRO A 111 -9.66 -10.41 -14.16
CA PRO A 111 -8.69 -11.50 -14.28
C PRO A 111 -8.17 -11.57 -15.71
N VAL A 112 -6.84 -11.59 -15.88
CA VAL A 112 -6.24 -11.90 -17.18
C VAL A 112 -6.25 -13.42 -17.30
N ALA A 113 -7.12 -13.95 -18.16
CA ALA A 113 -7.05 -15.36 -18.52
C ALA A 113 -5.71 -15.61 -19.21
N ASP A 114 -4.94 -16.57 -18.71
CA ASP A 114 -3.78 -17.08 -19.44
C ASP A 114 -4.28 -17.62 -20.79
N LYS A 115 -3.60 -17.26 -21.88
CA LYS A 115 -3.84 -17.94 -23.16
C LYS A 115 -3.23 -19.34 -23.01
N GLU A 116 -4.07 -20.36 -23.10
CA GLU A 116 -3.62 -21.74 -23.33
C GLU A 116 -2.72 -21.83 -24.57
#